data_AF-A0A353WIA6-F1
#
_entry.id   AF-A0A353WIA6-F1
#
_cell.length_a   1.000
_cell.length_b   1.000
_cell.length_c   1.000
_cell.angle_alpha   90.00
_cell.angle_beta   90.00
_cell.angle_gamma   90.00
#
_symmetry.space_group_name_H-M   'P 1'
#
loop_
_entity.id
_entity.type
_entity.pdbx_description
1 polymer ?
#
loop_
_entity_poly.entity_id
_entity_poly.type
_entity_poly.pdbx_seq_one_letter_code
_entity_poly.pdbx_strand_id
1 'polypeptide(L)'
;MSETKKLISEHIDDKLFTVKYKPAESSHLQPNQEDCVKCQDKACTFVCPANVYSWDEEQNKTLVGFENCLECGACRIACSFQSLSW
;
A
#
# COMPACT_ATOMS: atom_id res chain seq x y z
N MET A 1 -8.47 35.34 -17.93
CA MET A 1 -8.01 35.36 -16.53
C MET A 1 -7.49 33.98 -16.24
N SER A 2 -6.19 33.82 -16.45
CA SER A 2 -5.43 32.58 -16.37
C SER A 2 -4.85 32.51 -14.96
N GLU A 3 -5.35 31.60 -14.12
CA GLU A 3 -4.72 31.30 -12.83
C GLU A 3 -4.68 29.78 -12.60
N THR A 4 -3.59 29.22 -13.09
CA THR A 4 -2.74 28.21 -12.44
C THR A 4 -3.45 27.12 -11.63
N LYS A 5 -4.07 26.16 -12.32
CA LYS A 5 -4.26 24.82 -11.75
C LYS A 5 -2.88 24.17 -11.66
N LYS A 6 -2.19 24.37 -10.53
CA LYS A 6 -0.89 23.74 -10.23
C LYS A 6 -1.04 22.25 -10.54
N LEU A 7 -0.27 21.77 -11.50
CA LEU A 7 -0.24 20.36 -11.91
C LEU A 7 0.22 19.55 -10.70
N ILE A 8 -0.72 19.10 -9.87
CA ILE A 8 -0.46 18.03 -8.92
C ILE A 8 -0.27 16.82 -9.82
N SER A 9 0.95 16.30 -9.84
CA SER A 9 1.27 15.09 -10.60
C SER A 9 0.25 13.99 -10.31
N GLU A 10 -0.11 13.24 -11.36
CA GLU A 10 -1.08 12.16 -11.28
C GLU A 10 -0.54 10.95 -10.49
N HIS A 11 0.77 10.88 -10.25
CA HIS A 11 1.41 9.81 -9.48
C HIS A 11 1.14 9.95 -7.99
N ILE A 12 0.81 8.82 -7.34
CA ILE A 12 0.48 8.80 -5.92
C ILE A 12 1.64 9.28 -5.03
N ASP A 13 2.88 8.98 -5.42
CA ASP A 13 4.08 9.33 -4.66
C ASP A 13 4.22 10.85 -4.47
N ASP A 14 3.87 11.63 -5.49
CA ASP A 14 3.91 13.10 -5.41
C ASP A 14 2.95 13.65 -4.35
N LYS A 15 1.83 12.95 -4.10
CA LYS A 15 0.91 13.30 -3.01
C LYS A 15 1.47 12.84 -1.67
N LEU A 16 2.04 11.64 -1.61
CA LEU A 16 2.64 11.10 -0.38
C LEU A 16 3.81 11.95 0.12
N PHE A 17 4.61 12.54 -0.77
CA PHE A 17 5.68 13.49 -0.40
C PHE A 17 5.19 14.75 0.34
N THR A 18 3.89 15.08 0.25
CA THR A 18 3.31 16.20 1.00
C THR A 18 2.95 15.84 2.44
N VAL A 19 2.89 14.55 2.76
CA VAL A 19 2.58 14.03 4.09
C VAL A 19 3.85 14.08 4.95
N LYS A 20 3.72 14.60 6.18
CA LYS A 20 4.80 14.57 7.16
C LYS A 20 4.67 13.34 8.04
N TYR A 21 5.72 12.53 8.10
CA TYR A 21 5.78 11.35 8.95
C TYR A 21 7.22 11.11 9.43
N LYS A 22 7.35 10.29 10.47
CA LYS A 22 8.64 9.75 10.92
C LYS A 22 8.64 8.25 10.60
N PRO A 23 9.48 7.77 9.67
CA PRO A 23 9.55 6.35 9.35
C PRO A 23 9.88 5.51 10.59
N ALA A 24 9.22 4.36 10.72
CA ALA A 24 9.61 3.33 11.69
C ALA A 24 10.85 2.57 11.19
N GLU A 25 11.63 2.00 12.11
CA GLU A 25 12.80 1.18 11.76
C GLU A 25 12.41 -0.18 11.16
N SER A 26 11.23 -0.69 11.50
CA SER A 26 10.73 -1.98 11.05
C SER A 26 9.30 -1.86 10.53
N SER A 27 8.96 -2.78 9.61
CA SER A 27 7.62 -2.88 9.08
C SER A 27 6.63 -3.31 10.16
N HIS A 28 5.59 -2.51 10.34
CA HIS A 28 4.38 -2.88 11.07
C HIS A 28 3.39 -3.65 10.19
N LEU A 29 3.78 -4.06 8.98
CA LEU A 29 2.92 -4.79 8.04
C LEU A 29 3.58 -6.13 7.74
N GLN A 30 2.89 -7.21 8.09
CA GLN A 30 3.39 -8.58 7.96
C GLN A 30 2.34 -9.45 7.24
N PRO A 31 2.30 -9.43 5.90
CA PRO A 31 1.47 -10.35 5.13
C PRO A 31 1.96 -11.80 5.28
N ASN A 32 1.03 -12.73 5.57
CA ASN A 32 1.32 -14.16 5.46
C ASN A 32 1.41 -14.55 3.97
N GLN A 33 2.64 -14.84 3.52
CA GLN A 33 2.89 -15.12 2.11
C GLN A 33 2.20 -16.39 1.61
N GLU A 34 2.02 -17.40 2.46
CA GLU A 34 1.35 -18.65 2.07
C GLU A 34 -0.13 -18.43 1.74
N ASP A 35 -0.79 -17.53 2.46
CA ASP A 35 -2.17 -17.14 2.16
C ASP A 35 -2.22 -16.18 0.98
N CYS A 36 -1.26 -15.25 0.88
CA CYS A 36 -1.17 -14.35 -0.26
C CYS A 36 -1.00 -15.09 -1.59
N VAL A 37 -0.26 -16.21 -1.64
CA VAL A 37 -0.15 -17.05 -2.85
C VAL A 37 -1.51 -17.58 -3.31
N LYS A 38 -2.39 -17.95 -2.37
CA LYS A 38 -3.74 -18.48 -2.66
C LYS A 38 -4.76 -17.39 -3.02
N CYS A 39 -4.48 -16.15 -2.62
CA CYS A 39 -5.36 -15.00 -2.78
C CYS A 39 -5.41 -14.54 -4.25
N GLN A 40 -6.52 -14.80 -4.94
CA GLN A 40 -6.68 -14.42 -6.36
C GLN A 40 -7.03 -12.95 -6.55
N ASP A 41 -7.79 -12.37 -5.63
CA ASP A 41 -8.24 -10.98 -5.74
C ASP A 41 -7.12 -9.97 -5.46
N LYS A 42 -6.16 -10.32 -4.60
CA LYS A 42 -5.10 -9.43 -4.11
C LYS A 42 -5.64 -8.05 -3.73
N ALA A 43 -6.77 -8.04 -3.02
CA ALA A 43 -7.54 -6.81 -2.78
C ALA A 43 -6.72 -5.65 -2.19
N CYS A 44 -5.74 -5.99 -1.34
CA CYS A 44 -4.81 -5.04 -0.73
C CYS A 44 -4.03 -4.15 -1.74
N THR A 45 -3.82 -4.62 -2.98
CA THR A 45 -3.05 -3.89 -4.01
C THR A 45 -3.81 -2.71 -4.63
N PHE A 46 -5.15 -2.77 -4.69
CA PHE A 46 -5.95 -1.71 -5.30
C PHE A 46 -6.77 -0.90 -4.29
N VAL A 47 -7.08 -1.44 -3.11
CA VAL A 47 -7.78 -0.67 -2.06
C VAL A 47 -6.84 0.26 -1.28
N CYS A 48 -5.52 0.00 -1.32
CA CYS A 48 -4.56 0.78 -0.55
C CYS A 48 -4.42 2.19 -1.18
N PRO A 49 -4.78 3.27 -0.47
CA PRO A 49 -4.71 4.62 -1.04
C PRO A 49 -3.28 5.11 -1.23
N ALA A 50 -2.30 4.45 -0.62
CA ALA A 50 -0.88 4.82 -0.65
C ALA A 50 -0.02 3.82 -1.44
N ASN A 51 -0.64 2.88 -2.17
CA ASN A 51 0.05 1.91 -3.02
C ASN A 51 1.15 1.11 -2.28
N VAL A 52 0.89 0.74 -1.02
CA VAL A 52 1.86 0.05 -0.14
C VAL A 52 2.15 -1.39 -0.57
N TYR A 53 1.18 -2.05 -1.21
CA TYR A 53 1.26 -3.46 -1.55
C TYR A 53 1.38 -3.65 -3.07
N SER A 54 2.33 -4.48 -3.48
CA SER A 54 2.42 -4.99 -4.84
C SER A 54 2.65 -6.51 -4.83
N TRP A 55 2.19 -7.18 -5.88
CA TRP A 55 2.41 -8.61 -6.06
C TRP A 55 3.57 -8.83 -7.02
N ASP A 56 4.57 -9.60 -6.58
CA ASP A 56 5.69 -10.06 -7.39
C ASP A 56 5.38 -11.48 -7.90
N GLU A 57 5.06 -11.58 -9.18
CA GLU A 57 4.71 -12.82 -9.87
C GLU A 57 5.91 -13.79 -9.98
N GLU A 58 7.14 -13.26 -10.09
CA GLU A 58 8.34 -14.09 -10.22
C GLU A 58 8.67 -14.78 -8.90
N GLN A 59 8.56 -14.05 -7.79
CA GLN A 59 8.85 -14.56 -6.46
C GLN A 59 7.64 -15.18 -5.76
N ASN A 60 6.44 -15.04 -6.33
CA ASN A 60 5.16 -15.40 -5.70
C ASN A 60 5.02 -14.79 -4.30
N LYS A 61 5.30 -13.48 -4.17
CA LYS A 61 5.30 -12.76 -2.89
C LYS A 61 4.61 -11.41 -2.98
N THR A 62 3.99 -11.03 -1.88
CA THR A 62 3.52 -9.65 -1.67
C THR A 62 4.67 -8.80 -1.16
N LEU A 63 5.08 -7.81 -1.94
CA LEU A 63 6.03 -6.77 -1.54
C LEU A 63 5.29 -5.67 -0.77
N VAL A 64 6.02 -5.03 0.15
CA VAL A 64 5.44 -4.05 1.08
C VAL A 64 6.36 -2.83 1.22
N GLY A 65 5.89 -1.67 0.76
CA GLY A 65 6.51 -0.36 1.01
C GLY A 65 5.87 0.32 2.20
N PHE A 66 6.11 -0.22 3.42
CA PHE A 66 5.41 0.18 4.64
C PHE A 66 5.66 1.64 5.05
N GLU A 67 6.74 2.25 4.56
CA GLU A 67 7.08 3.65 4.78
C GLU A 67 6.01 4.62 4.25
N ASN A 68 5.21 4.18 3.27
CA ASN A 68 4.11 4.95 2.71
C ASN A 68 2.77 4.70 3.43
N CYS A 69 2.73 3.82 4.43
CA CYS A 69 1.50 3.46 5.11
C CYS A 69 0.87 4.66 5.85
N LEU A 70 -0.40 4.91 5.59
CA LEU A 70 -1.20 5.97 6.24
C LEU A 70 -2.00 5.45 7.45
N GLU A 71 -1.73 4.22 7.90
CA GLU A 71 -2.39 3.58 9.06
C GLU A 71 -3.93 3.52 9.00
N CYS A 72 -4.51 3.59 7.79
CA CYS A 72 -5.97 3.64 7.60
C CYS A 72 -6.69 2.29 7.77
N GLY A 73 -5.95 1.15 7.71
CA GLY A 73 -6.49 -0.19 7.92
C GLY A 73 -7.32 -0.79 6.76
N ALA A 74 -7.52 -0.08 5.65
CA ALA A 74 -8.34 -0.56 4.52
C ALA A 74 -7.89 -1.92 3.97
N CYS A 75 -6.57 -2.16 3.88
CA CYS A 75 -6.00 -3.42 3.44
C CYS A 75 -6.41 -4.60 4.32
N ARG A 76 -6.45 -4.44 5.64
CA ARG A 76 -6.83 -5.48 6.60
C ARG A 76 -8.30 -5.85 6.48
N ILE A 77 -9.15 -4.85 6.28
CA ILE A 77 -10.59 -5.04 6.11
C ILE A 77 -10.89 -5.74 4.78
N ALA A 78 -10.19 -5.37 3.71
CA ALA A 78 -10.41 -5.93 2.38
C ALA A 78 -9.81 -7.33 2.18
N CYS A 79 -8.83 -7.73 3.00
CA CYS A 79 -8.18 -9.03 2.88
C CYS A 79 -9.15 -10.16 3.26
N SER A 80 -9.62 -10.91 2.26
CA SER A 80 -10.54 -12.04 2.44
C SER A 80 -9.97 -13.17 3.32
N PHE A 81 -8.65 -13.32 3.35
CA PHE A 81 -7.95 -14.28 4.20
C PHE A 81 -7.66 -13.75 5.61
N GLN A 82 -7.83 -12.45 5.86
CA GLN A 82 -7.44 -11.77 7.11
C GLN A 82 -5.96 -11.96 7.48
N SER A 83 -5.10 -12.13 6.48
CA SER A 83 -3.70 -12.53 6.62
C SER A 83 -2.70 -11.37 6.67
N LEU A 84 -3.16 -10.16 6.99
CA LEU A 84 -2.33 -8.96 7.12
C LEU A 84 -2.22 -8.57 8.60
N SER A 85 -1.12 -9.00 9.22
CA SER A 85 -0.81 -8.64 10.60
C SER A 85 -0.26 -7.20 10.68
N TRP A 86 -0.64 -6.52 11.77
CA TRP A 86 -0.26 -5.15 12.09
C TRP A 86 0.40 -5.10 13.47
#